data_AF-A0A1A2XTW6-F1
#
_entry.id   AF-A0A1A2XTW6-F1
#
_cell.length_a   1.000
_cell.length_b   1.000
_cell.length_c   1.000
_cell.angle_alpha   90.00
_cell.angle_beta   90.00
_cell.angle_gamma   90.00
#
_symmetry.space_group_name_H-M   'P 1'
#
loop_
_entity.id
_entity.type
_entity.pdbx_description
1 polymer ?
#
loop_
_entity_poly.entity_id
_entity_poly.type
_entity_poly.pdbx_seq_one_letter_code
_entity_poly.pdbx_strand_id
1 'polypeptide(L)'
;MGAAQLRILQSAADPEQSNQTSIVALQAGVETGRPTRTHVEPGAVTIIDTPEGRVVVEHTASAGGQWMVVAPGTADNIATAVNRMVARLPAADDWHSYRRSF
;
A
#
# COMPACT_ATOMS: atom_id res chain seq x y z
N MET A 1 1.87 -5.17 -23.35
CA MET A 1 0.78 -5.43 -22.38
C MET A 1 -0.30 -6.21 -23.09
N GLY A 2 -0.76 -7.35 -22.55
CA GLY A 2 -1.76 -8.19 -23.22
C GLY A 2 -3.17 -7.62 -23.12
N ALA A 3 -4.08 -8.01 -24.03
CA ALA A 3 -5.47 -7.54 -24.03
C ALA A 3 -6.22 -7.84 -22.73
N ALA A 4 -5.96 -9.00 -22.10
CA ALA A 4 -6.55 -9.36 -20.81
C ALA A 4 -6.05 -8.45 -19.67
N GLN A 5 -4.76 -8.11 -19.65
CA GLN A 5 -4.17 -7.22 -18.64
C GLN A 5 -4.69 -5.79 -18.79
N LEU A 6 -4.87 -5.31 -20.02
CA LEU A 6 -5.49 -4.01 -20.30
C LEU A 6 -6.92 -3.95 -19.76
N ARG A 7 -7.72 -5.00 -19.96
CA ARG A 7 -9.10 -5.05 -19.49
C ARG A 7 -9.19 -4.99 -17.97
N ILE A 8 -8.35 -5.76 -17.26
CA ILE A 8 -8.28 -5.72 -15.79
C ILE A 8 -7.95 -4.29 -15.30
N LEU A 9 -6.97 -3.63 -15.92
CA LEU A 9 -6.59 -2.26 -15.55
C LEU A 9 -7.68 -1.24 -15.86
N GLN A 10 -8.42 -1.42 -16.95
CA GLN A 10 -9.57 -0.56 -17.29
C GLN A 10 -10.69 -0.71 -16.25
N SER A 11 -11.09 -1.95 -15.93
CA SER A 11 -12.13 -2.22 -14.93
C SER A 11 -11.70 -1.76 -13.53
N ALA A 12 -10.42 -1.91 -13.18
CA ALA A 12 -9.87 -1.42 -11.91
C ALA A 12 -9.89 0.12 -11.78
N ALA A 13 -9.81 0.83 -12.91
CA ALA A 13 -9.85 2.30 -12.95
C ALA A 13 -11.29 2.85 -13.04
N ASP A 14 -12.29 2.01 -13.27
CA ASP A 14 -13.70 2.39 -13.37
C ASP A 14 -14.40 2.19 -12.00
N PRO A 15 -14.84 3.27 -11.33
CA PRO A 15 -15.52 3.17 -10.04
C PRO A 15 -16.87 2.44 -10.09
N GLU A 16 -17.53 2.38 -11.25
CA GLU A 16 -18.79 1.63 -11.43
C GLU A 16 -18.53 0.12 -11.56
N GLN A 17 -17.30 -0.26 -11.88
CA GLN A 17 -16.88 -1.65 -12.09
C GLN A 17 -15.88 -2.13 -11.05
N SER A 18 -15.58 -1.34 -10.03
CA SER A 18 -14.61 -1.74 -9.01
C SER A 18 -15.03 -1.36 -7.60
N ASN A 19 -14.64 -2.19 -6.64
CA ASN A 19 -14.68 -1.84 -5.23
C ASN A 19 -13.23 -1.76 -4.72
N GLN A 20 -12.89 -0.65 -4.07
CA GLN A 20 -11.53 -0.35 -3.65
C GLN A 20 -11.42 -0.23 -2.14
N THR A 21 -10.37 -0.82 -1.57
CA THR A 21 -9.99 -0.64 -0.16
C THR A 21 -8.52 -0.25 -0.08
N SER A 22 -8.26 0.93 0.46
CA SER A 22 -6.90 1.45 0.65
C SER A 22 -6.44 1.27 2.09
N ILE A 23 -5.22 0.76 2.25
CA ILE A 23 -4.51 0.56 3.50
C ILE A 23 -3.34 1.53 3.53
N VAL A 24 -3.20 2.24 4.65
CA VAL A 24 -2.09 3.17 4.91
C VAL A 24 -1.37 2.79 6.19
N ALA A 25 -0.07 3.10 6.27
CA ALA A 25 0.73 2.86 7.47
C ALA A 25 1.04 4.17 8.21
N LEU A 26 0.91 4.14 9.53
CA LEU A 26 1.23 5.26 10.40
C LEU A 26 1.88 4.78 11.69
N GLN A 27 2.82 5.57 12.21
CA GLN A 27 3.48 5.34 13.48
C GLN A 27 3.39 6.60 14.34
N ALA A 28 2.79 6.49 15.51
CA ALA A 28 2.71 7.58 16.50
C ALA A 28 3.88 7.51 17.48
N GLY A 29 4.17 8.61 18.20
CA GLY A 29 5.22 8.66 19.22
C GLY A 29 6.64 8.81 18.68
N VAL A 30 6.78 9.13 17.40
CA VAL A 30 8.07 9.34 16.73
C VAL A 30 8.40 10.82 16.67
N GLU A 31 9.69 11.14 16.81
CA GLU A 31 10.18 12.51 16.77
C GLU A 31 10.24 12.97 15.32
N THR A 32 9.12 13.48 14.82
CA THR A 32 8.95 13.89 13.41
C THR A 32 9.11 15.39 13.19
N GLY A 33 9.41 16.15 14.26
CA GLY A 33 9.35 17.61 14.25
C GLY A 33 7.93 18.18 14.07
N ARG A 34 6.90 17.32 14.06
CA ARG A 34 5.48 17.70 13.91
C ARG A 34 4.74 17.65 15.26
N PRO A 35 3.73 18.50 15.49
CA PRO A 35 3.01 18.57 16.77
C PRO A 35 2.37 17.24 17.20
N THR A 36 1.90 16.44 16.24
CA THR A 36 1.23 15.17 16.50
C THR A 36 2.19 14.02 16.81
N ARG A 37 3.50 14.17 16.57
CA ARG A 37 4.51 13.10 16.71
C ARG A 37 4.11 11.82 15.96
N THR A 38 3.42 11.98 14.82
CA THR A 38 2.98 10.87 13.95
C THR A 38 3.69 10.94 12.62
N HIS A 39 4.32 9.84 12.24
CA HIS A 39 4.80 9.59 10.88
C HIS A 39 3.69 8.87 10.10
N VAL A 40 3.39 9.37 8.90
CA VAL A 40 2.49 8.71 7.95
C VAL A 40 3.36 8.29 6.77
N GLU A 41 3.35 7.01 6.44
CA GLU A 41 4.04 6.50 5.26
C GLU A 41 3.42 7.15 4.01
N PRO A 42 4.22 7.72 3.09
CA PRO A 42 3.66 8.40 1.91
C PRO A 42 2.91 7.50 0.92
N GLY A 43 3.19 6.20 0.92
CA GLY A 43 2.53 5.21 0.07
C GLY A 43 1.23 4.65 0.65
N ALA A 44 0.56 3.85 -0.19
CA ALA A 44 -0.62 3.09 0.18
C ALA A 44 -0.64 1.76 -0.58
N VAL A 45 -1.30 0.77 0.02
CA VAL A 45 -1.67 -0.50 -0.62
C VAL A 45 -3.17 -0.47 -0.88
N THR A 46 -3.58 -0.54 -2.13
CA THR A 46 -5.00 -0.57 -2.54
C THR A 46 -5.35 -1.96 -3.07
N ILE A 47 -6.36 -2.57 -2.48
CA ILE A 47 -6.98 -3.80 -2.99
C ILE A 47 -8.18 -3.39 -3.82
N ILE A 48 -8.25 -3.87 -5.06
CA ILE A 48 -9.31 -3.53 -6.02
C ILE A 48 -9.96 -4.83 -6.47
N ASP A 49 -11.24 -5.00 -6.16
CA ASP A 49 -12.06 -6.08 -6.68
C ASP A 49 -12.71 -5.63 -8.00
N THR A 50 -12.47 -6.37 -9.09
CA THR A 50 -13.09 -6.17 -10.41
C THR A 50 -13.80 -7.44 -10.88
N PRO A 51 -14.67 -7.38 -11.90
CA PRO A 51 -15.28 -8.57 -12.51
C PRO A 51 -14.26 -9.59 -13.05
N GLU A 52 -13.07 -9.13 -13.44
CA GLU A 52 -11.97 -9.95 -13.96
C GLU A 52 -11.09 -10.55 -12.86
N GLY A 53 -11.32 -10.16 -11.60
CA GLY A 53 -10.62 -10.67 -10.43
C GLY A 53 -10.06 -9.54 -9.55
N ARG A 54 -9.44 -9.95 -8.44
CA ARG A 54 -8.81 -9.01 -7.50
C ARG A 54 -7.42 -8.62 -7.97
N VAL A 55 -7.08 -7.35 -7.84
CA VAL A 55 -5.70 -6.84 -7.94
C VAL A 55 -5.29 -6.12 -6.68
N VAL A 56 -3.98 -6.10 -6.42
CA VAL A 56 -3.35 -5.26 -5.40
C VAL A 56 -2.44 -4.25 -6.09
N VAL A 57 -2.53 -3.00 -5.66
CA VAL A 57 -1.74 -1.87 -6.14
C VAL A 57 -0.93 -1.34 -4.96
N GLU A 58 0.39 -1.26 -5.10
CA GLU A 58 1.26 -0.63 -4.09
C GLU A 58 2.02 0.56 -4.68
N HIS A 59 2.14 1.62 -3.87
CA HIS A 59 3.02 2.74 -4.16
C HIS A 59 4.36 2.54 -3.45
N THR A 60 5.46 2.64 -4.21
CA THR A 60 6.82 2.50 -3.67
C THR A 60 7.75 3.57 -4.21
N ALA A 61 8.60 4.11 -3.34
CA ALA A 61 9.70 4.97 -3.74
C ALA A 61 10.89 4.09 -4.14
N SER A 62 11.42 4.24 -5.35
CA SER A 62 12.62 3.53 -5.80
C SER A 62 13.39 4.34 -6.83
N ALA A 63 14.73 4.34 -6.74
CA ALA A 63 15.63 5.07 -7.63
C ALA A 63 15.29 6.57 -7.81
N GLY A 64 14.82 7.22 -6.74
CA GLY A 64 14.43 8.64 -6.78
C GLY A 64 13.06 8.93 -7.41
N GLY A 65 12.33 7.90 -7.85
CA GLY A 65 10.98 8.02 -8.39
C GLY A 65 9.91 7.37 -7.51
N GLN A 66 8.65 7.75 -7.74
CA GLN A 66 7.48 7.05 -7.21
C GLN A 66 6.96 6.07 -8.26
N TRP A 67 6.73 4.83 -7.85
CA TRP A 67 6.28 3.76 -8.72
C TRP A 67 4.96 3.20 -8.21
N MET A 68 4.08 2.87 -9.15
CA MET A 68 2.88 2.10 -8.91
C MET A 68 3.10 0.69 -9.42
N VAL A 69 3.03 -0.30 -8.53
CA VAL A 69 3.17 -1.71 -8.88
C VAL A 69 1.79 -2.35 -8.78
N VAL A 70 1.37 -3.04 -9.84
CA VAL A 70 0.09 -3.78 -9.90
C VAL A 70 0.38 -5.27 -9.98
N ALA A 71 -0.23 -6.05 -9.10
CA ALA A 71 -0.08 -7.50 -9.04
C ALA A 71 -1.44 -8.18 -8.83
N PRO A 72 -1.56 -9.50 -9.10
CA PRO A 72 -2.75 -10.27 -8.72
C PRO A 72 -3.03 -10.13 -7.22
N GLY A 73 -4.29 -9.96 -6.85
CA GLY A 73 -4.73 -9.74 -5.47
C GLY A 73 -4.80 -11.02 -4.62
N THR A 74 -3.81 -11.89 -4.74
CA THR A 74 -3.68 -13.07 -3.89
C THR A 74 -3.33 -12.66 -2.46
N ALA A 75 -3.66 -13.52 -1.49
CA ALA A 75 -3.34 -13.27 -0.08
C ALA A 75 -1.84 -13.01 0.13
N ASP A 76 -0.97 -13.76 -0.55
CA ASP A 76 0.48 -13.62 -0.45
C ASP A 76 0.97 -12.28 -1.01
N ASN A 77 0.44 -11.83 -2.16
CA ASN A 77 0.82 -10.54 -2.74
C ASN A 77 0.33 -9.38 -1.86
N ILE A 78 -0.87 -9.48 -1.30
CA ILE A 78 -1.41 -8.49 -0.37
C ILE A 78 -0.54 -8.43 0.89
N ALA A 79 -0.25 -9.57 1.52
CA ALA A 79 0.59 -9.64 2.70
C ALA A 79 2.00 -9.08 2.44
N THR A 80 2.59 -9.40 1.29
CA THR A 80 3.90 -8.89 0.88
C THR A 80 3.89 -7.37 0.73
N ALA A 81 2.89 -6.81 0.05
CA ALA A 81 2.75 -5.36 -0.14
C ALA A 81 2.56 -4.63 1.20
N VAL A 82 1.70 -5.17 2.07
CA VAL A 82 1.48 -4.62 3.42
C VAL A 82 2.75 -4.68 4.26
N ASN A 83 3.48 -5.80 4.26
CA ASN A 83 4.73 -5.92 5.00
C ASN A 83 5.78 -4.93 4.50
N ARG A 84 5.91 -4.75 3.17
CA ARG A 84 6.80 -3.73 2.59
C ARG A 84 6.42 -2.32 3.02
N MET A 85 5.12 -2.02 3.09
CA MET A 85 4.62 -0.73 3.54
C MET A 85 4.97 -0.47 5.00
N VAL A 86 4.71 -1.45 5.87
CA VAL A 86 5.00 -1.34 7.30
C VAL A 86 6.49 -1.24 7.59
N ALA A 87 7.34 -1.96 6.83
CA ALA A 87 8.80 -1.89 6.96
C ALA A 87 9.39 -0.51 6.63
N ARG A 88 8.63 0.39 5.97
CA ARG A 88 9.05 1.78 5.72
C ARG A 88 8.74 2.73 6.87
N LEU A 89 8.01 2.28 7.89
CA LEU A 89 7.80 3.07 9.11
C LEU A 89 9.12 3.26 9.87
N PRO A 90 9.26 4.31 10.70
CA PRO A 90 10.48 4.55 11.48
C PRO A 90 10.97 3.39 12.34
N ALA A 91 10.07 2.54 12.87
CA ALA A 91 10.44 1.34 13.63
C ALA A 91 10.87 0.16 12.74
N ALA A 92 10.67 0.23 11.42
CA ALA A 92 11.04 -0.79 10.44
C ALA A 92 10.69 -2.23 10.89
N ASP A 93 11.69 -3.09 11.05
CA ASP A 93 11.51 -4.51 11.42
C ASP A 93 10.94 -4.69 12.85
N ASP A 94 11.13 -3.71 13.72
CA ASP A 94 10.65 -3.70 15.10
C ASP A 94 9.25 -3.08 15.25
N TRP A 95 8.53 -2.83 14.14
CA TRP A 95 7.18 -2.25 14.18
C TRP A 95 6.22 -3.02 15.09
N HIS A 96 6.37 -4.35 15.14
CA HIS A 96 5.51 -5.25 15.91
C HIS A 96 5.75 -5.16 17.43
N SER A 97 6.96 -4.73 17.83
CA SER A 97 7.38 -4.57 19.22
C SER A 97 7.35 -3.11 19.67
N TYR A 98 7.16 -2.16 18.75
CA TYR A 98 7.12 -0.74 19.02
C TYR A 98 6.02 -0.40 20.02
N ARG A 99 6.43 0.24 21.13
CA ARG A 99 5.53 0.83 22.12
C ARG A 99 5.67 2.34 22.09
N ARG A 100 4.54 3.03 22.17
CA ARG A 100 4.52 4.49 22.29
C ARG A 100 5.26 4.91 23.56
N SER A 101 6.40 5.58 23.40
CA SER A 101 7.04 6.32 24.48
C SER A 101 6.30 7.64 24.69
N PHE A 102 5.88 7.91 25.93
CA PHE A 102 5.23 9.17 26.30
C PHE A 102 6.25 10.32 26.31
#